data_AF-A0A7S1H494-F1
#
_entry.id   AF-A0A7S1H494-F1
#
_cell.length_a   1.000
_cell.length_b   1.000
_cell.length_c   1.000
_cell.angle_alpha   90.00
_cell.angle_beta   90.00
_cell.angle_gamma   90.00
#
_symmetry.space_group_name_H-M   'P 1'
#
loop_
_entity.id
_entity.type
_entity.pdbx_description
1 polymer ?
#
loop_
_entity_poly.entity_id
_entity_poly.type
_entity_poly.pdbx_seq_one_letter_code
_entity_poly.pdbx_strand_id
1 'polypeptide(L)'
;ATHSSDMKRGTFIEFRSGMMNISPIGRNCSRSERNDYEKYDLEHNIRKNMVEAMKKEFADLNLTFSIGGQISFDVFPNGWDKTYCLRFLDANDFDTIHF
;
A
#
# COMPACT_ATOMS: atom_id res chain seq x y z
N ALA A 1 -28.27 6.63 13.08
CA ALA A 1 -26.99 5.96 12.76
C ALA A 1 -26.41 6.66 11.53
N THR A 2 -25.45 7.55 11.75
CA THR A 2 -24.81 8.34 10.69
C THR A 2 -24.06 7.40 9.75
N HIS A 3 -24.35 7.52 8.46
CA HIS A 3 -23.87 6.63 7.41
C HIS A 3 -22.35 6.61 7.34
N SER A 4 -21.75 5.41 7.29
CA SER A 4 -20.30 5.18 7.27
C SER A 4 -19.64 5.44 5.91
N SER A 5 -20.34 6.07 4.96
CA SER A 5 -19.91 6.16 3.55
C SER A 5 -18.81 7.19 3.29
N ASP A 6 -18.61 8.17 4.17
CA ASP A 6 -17.76 9.34 3.87
C ASP A 6 -16.72 9.65 4.96
N MET A 7 -16.05 8.61 5.47
CA MET A 7 -14.92 8.82 6.36
C MET A 7 -13.64 9.02 5.55
N LYS A 8 -13.31 10.29 5.29
CA LYS A 8 -11.98 10.72 4.86
C LYS A 8 -11.30 11.51 5.98
N ARG A 9 -9.99 11.38 6.09
CA ARG A 9 -9.16 12.08 7.08
C ARG A 9 -8.09 12.89 6.34
N GLY A 10 -6.81 12.65 6.65
CA GLY A 10 -5.67 13.29 6.00
C GLY A 10 -4.55 12.29 5.77
N THR A 11 -3.52 12.72 5.05
CA THR A 11 -2.40 11.87 4.62
C THR A 11 -2.88 10.73 3.71
N PHE A 12 -3.49 11.10 2.58
CA PHE A 12 -3.95 10.17 1.55
C PHE A 12 -2.81 9.60 0.71
N ILE A 13 -1.76 10.41 0.53
CA ILE A 13 -0.51 10.03 -0.12
C ILE A 13 0.61 10.40 0.86
N GLU A 14 1.41 9.42 1.25
CA GLU A 14 2.56 9.59 2.13
C GLU A 14 3.81 9.20 1.35
N PHE A 15 4.69 10.18 1.10
CA PHE A 15 6.00 9.94 0.51
C PHE A 15 6.94 9.35 1.56
N ARG A 16 7.61 8.26 1.20
CA ARG A 16 8.67 7.63 1.98
C ARG A 16 9.91 7.48 1.12
N SER A 17 11.05 7.16 1.72
CA SER A 17 12.33 7.06 1.01
C SER A 17 12.33 6.03 -0.13
N GLY A 18 11.54 4.95 -0.03
CA GLY A 18 11.51 3.85 -0.99
C GLY A 18 10.21 3.70 -1.79
N MET A 19 9.18 4.46 -1.44
CA MET A 19 7.82 4.20 -1.93
C MET A 19 6.87 5.36 -1.62
N MET A 20 5.71 5.35 -2.27
CA MET A 20 4.54 6.09 -1.81
C MET A 20 3.55 5.13 -1.17
N ASN A 21 3.03 5.47 0.01
CA ASN A 21 1.89 4.78 0.60
C ASN A 21 0.62 5.57 0.27
N ILE A 22 -0.38 4.91 -0.32
CA ILE A 22 -1.65 5.52 -0.71
C ILE A 22 -2.77 4.92 0.13
N SER A 23 -3.56 5.77 0.78
CA SER A 23 -4.68 5.38 1.64
C SER A 23 -5.95 6.18 1.29
N PRO A 24 -7.01 5.53 0.76
CA PRO A 24 -8.23 6.25 0.38
C PRO A 24 -8.97 6.92 1.55
N ILE A 25 -8.97 6.30 2.74
CA ILE A 25 -9.47 6.92 3.98
C ILE A 25 -8.50 7.98 4.54
N GLY A 26 -7.20 7.86 4.26
CA GLY A 26 -6.13 8.67 4.82
C GLY A 26 -5.55 8.08 6.10
N ARG A 27 -4.23 8.15 6.27
CA ARG A 27 -3.50 7.50 7.37
C ARG A 27 -3.79 8.08 8.76
N ASN A 28 -4.30 9.31 8.81
CA ASN A 28 -4.66 10.00 10.05
C ASN A 28 -5.99 9.51 10.66
N CYS A 29 -6.54 8.40 10.19
CA CYS A 29 -7.71 7.76 10.78
C CYS A 29 -7.40 7.04 12.10
N SER A 30 -8.39 7.01 12.98
CA SER A 30 -8.35 6.29 14.25
C SER A 30 -8.39 4.78 14.03
N ARG A 31 -8.06 3.99 15.07
CA ARG A 31 -8.10 2.52 14.96
C ARG A 31 -9.50 1.98 14.67
N SER A 32 -10.56 2.55 15.25
CA SER A 32 -11.93 2.15 14.94
C SER A 32 -12.25 2.44 13.49
N GLU A 33 -11.84 3.61 13.00
CA GLU A 33 -12.05 4.01 11.60
C GLU A 33 -11.30 3.11 10.62
N ARG A 34 -10.10 2.62 10.97
CA ARG A 34 -9.36 1.62 10.18
C ARG A 34 -10.14 0.32 10.04
N ASN A 35 -10.69 -0.19 11.15
CA ASN A 35 -11.45 -1.42 11.16
C ASN A 35 -12.75 -1.30 10.35
N ASP A 36 -13.42 -0.15 10.43
CA ASP A 36 -14.64 0.09 9.68
C ASP A 36 -14.34 0.28 8.19
N TYR A 37 -13.26 0.97 7.85
CA TYR A 37 -12.79 1.08 6.47
C TYR A 37 -12.39 -0.25 5.87
N GLU A 38 -11.70 -1.12 6.60
CA GLU A 38 -11.31 -2.44 6.08
C GLU A 38 -12.54 -3.26 5.67
N LYS A 39 -13.59 -3.28 6.49
CA LYS A 39 -14.86 -3.96 6.14
C LYS A 39 -15.47 -3.35 4.89
N TYR A 40 -15.52 -2.02 4.83
CA TYR A 40 -16.08 -1.30 3.69
C TYR A 40 -15.29 -1.54 2.40
N ASP A 41 -13.96 -1.52 2.49
CA ASP A 41 -13.05 -1.78 1.36
C ASP A 41 -13.17 -3.21 0.85
N LEU A 42 -13.30 -4.21 1.73
CA LEU A 42 -13.49 -5.61 1.34
C LEU A 42 -14.84 -5.83 0.64
N GLU A 43 -15.89 -5.15 1.09
CA GLU A 43 -17.22 -5.23 0.47
C GLU A 43 -17.25 -4.52 -0.90
N HIS A 44 -16.60 -3.36 -1.02
CA HIS A 44 -16.71 -2.48 -2.20
C HIS A 44 -15.49 -2.54 -3.13
N ASN A 45 -14.46 -3.31 -2.78
CA ASN A 45 -13.21 -3.46 -3.54
C ASN A 45 -12.49 -2.13 -3.83
N ILE A 46 -12.51 -1.16 -2.92
CA ILE A 46 -12.03 0.21 -3.18
C ILE A 46 -10.54 0.23 -3.60
N ARG A 47 -9.64 -0.33 -2.76
CA ARG A 47 -8.21 -0.38 -3.05
C ARG A 47 -7.88 -1.25 -4.26
N LYS A 48 -8.60 -2.37 -4.43
CA LYS A 48 -8.43 -3.26 -5.59
C LYS A 48 -8.72 -2.51 -6.90
N ASN A 49 -9.89 -1.86 -6.98
CA ASN A 49 -10.29 -1.10 -8.16
C ASN A 49 -9.34 0.08 -8.42
N MET A 50 -8.89 0.76 -7.37
CA MET A 50 -7.91 1.84 -7.49
C MET A 50 -6.57 1.33 -8.04
N VAL A 51 -6.05 0.22 -7.52
CA VAL A 51 -4.81 -0.39 -8.01
C VAL A 51 -4.94 -0.85 -9.46
N GLU A 52 -6.06 -1.47 -9.85
CA GLU A 52 -6.31 -1.87 -11.24
C GLU A 52 -6.34 -0.68 -12.20
N ALA A 53 -7.01 0.41 -11.79
CA ALA A 53 -7.03 1.65 -12.56
C ALA A 53 -5.62 2.25 -12.71
N MET A 54 -4.84 2.31 -11.62
CA MET A 54 -3.47 2.85 -11.64
C MET A 54 -2.53 1.97 -12.47
N LYS A 55 -2.63 0.65 -12.40
CA LYS A 55 -1.84 -0.26 -13.25
C LYS A 55 -2.10 -0.05 -14.73
N LYS A 56 -3.34 0.27 -15.10
CA LYS A 56 -3.71 0.57 -16.48
C LYS A 56 -3.20 1.94 -16.92
N GLU A 57 -3.40 2.96 -16.07
CA GLU A 57 -3.02 4.34 -16.37
C GLU A 57 -1.50 4.52 -16.50
N PHE A 58 -0.75 3.85 -15.64
CA PHE A 58 0.71 3.96 -15.55
C PHE A 58 1.41 2.70 -16.05
N ALA A 59 0.83 2.01 -17.05
CA ALA A 59 1.35 0.75 -17.58
C ALA A 59 2.74 0.89 -18.23
N ASP A 60 3.10 2.11 -18.64
CA ASP A 60 4.41 2.48 -19.18
C ASP A 60 5.47 2.70 -18.09
N LEU A 61 5.05 2.90 -16.83
CA LEU A 61 5.93 3.01 -15.68
C LEU A 61 6.17 1.63 -15.07
N ASN A 62 7.43 1.25 -14.85
CA ASN A 62 7.81 -0.02 -14.22
C ASN A 62 7.57 0.00 -12.70
N LEU A 63 6.31 0.08 -12.29
CA LEU A 63 5.86 0.20 -10.92
C LEU A 63 5.18 -1.08 -10.42
N THR A 64 5.41 -1.37 -9.15
CA THR A 64 4.71 -2.41 -8.38
C THR A 64 3.72 -1.75 -7.43
N PHE A 65 2.52 -2.31 -7.35
CA PHE A 65 1.44 -1.89 -6.45
C PHE A 65 1.13 -3.05 -5.51
N SER A 66 1.29 -2.83 -4.20
CA SER A 66 1.11 -3.86 -3.17
C SER A 66 0.04 -3.45 -2.17
N ILE A 67 -1.14 -4.09 -2.22
CA ILE A 67 -2.17 -3.91 -1.19
C ILE A 67 -1.70 -4.58 0.09
N GLY A 68 -1.66 -3.83 1.18
CA GLY A 68 -1.15 -4.30 2.47
C GLY A 68 -1.78 -3.56 3.65
N GLY A 69 -2.03 -4.30 4.73
CA GLY A 69 -2.72 -3.80 5.91
C GLY A 69 -4.20 -3.44 5.64
N GLN A 70 -4.77 -2.64 6.54
CA GLN A 70 -6.22 -2.40 6.58
C GLN A 70 -6.69 -1.26 5.66
N ILE A 71 -5.83 -0.28 5.38
CA ILE A 71 -6.27 1.03 4.85
C ILE A 71 -5.51 1.54 3.63
N SER A 72 -4.45 0.85 3.20
CA SER A 72 -3.53 1.40 2.21
C SER A 72 -3.01 0.35 1.23
N PHE A 73 -2.27 0.83 0.25
CA PHE A 73 -1.38 0.05 -0.60
C PHE A 73 -0.11 0.87 -0.87
N ASP A 74 1.00 0.18 -1.12
CA ASP A 74 2.27 0.81 -1.45
C ASP A 74 2.49 0.80 -2.97
N VAL A 75 3.14 1.86 -3.46
CA VAL A 75 3.57 2.03 -4.86
C VAL A 75 5.07 2.26 -4.86
N PHE A 76 5.82 1.40 -5.55
CA PHE A 76 7.28 1.43 -5.58
C PHE A 76 7.81 0.94 -6.93
N PRO A 77 9.05 1.28 -7.32
CA PRO A 77 9.67 0.74 -8.51
C PRO A 77 9.74 -0.79 -8.45
N ASN A 78 9.55 -1.46 -9.58
CA ASN A 78 9.68 -2.91 -9.64
C ASN A 78 11.10 -3.36 -9.18
N GLY A 79 11.16 -4.43 -8.38
CA GLY A 79 12.37 -4.92 -7.73
C GLY A 79 12.79 -4.17 -6.46
N TRP A 80 11.96 -3.23 -5.96
CA TRP A 80 12.15 -2.59 -4.65
C TRP A 80 11.31 -3.27 -3.54
N ASP A 81 10.91 -4.52 -3.75
CA ASP A 81 10.37 -5.37 -2.68
C ASP A 81 11.46 -5.76 -1.66
N LYS A 82 11.16 -6.64 -0.70
CA LYS A 82 12.10 -7.01 0.36
C LYS A 82 13.44 -7.54 -0.18
N THR A 83 13.47 -8.11 -1.39
CA THR A 83 14.72 -8.58 -2.00
C THR A 83 15.70 -7.46 -2.35
N TYR A 84 15.26 -6.19 -2.36
CA TYR A 84 16.13 -5.04 -2.59
C TYR A 84 17.30 -4.98 -1.59
N CYS A 85 17.08 -5.38 -0.33
CA CYS A 85 18.13 -5.36 0.68
C CYS A 85 19.29 -6.32 0.37
N LEU A 86 19.04 -7.39 -0.40
CA LEU A 86 20.05 -8.39 -0.75
C LEU A 86 21.21 -7.81 -1.56
N ARG A 87 21.00 -6.67 -2.23
CA ARG A 87 22.05 -5.96 -2.98
C ARG A 87 23.15 -5.36 -2.08
N PHE A 88 22.88 -5.25 -0.79
CA PHE A 88 23.79 -4.68 0.21
C PHE A 88 24.41 -5.75 1.12
N LEU A 89 24.14 -7.03 0.87
CA LEU A 89 24.71 -8.15 1.62
C LEU A 89 25.74 -8.87 0.75
N ASP A 90 26.85 -9.31 1.35
CA ASP A 90 27.75 -10.25 0.68
C ASP A 90 27.12 -11.65 0.75
N ALA A 91 27.12 -12.37 -0.37
CA ALA A 91 26.58 -13.72 -0.45
C ALA A 91 27.38 -14.72 0.41
N ASN A 92 28.61 -14.39 0.78
CA ASN A 92 29.46 -15.22 1.64
C ASN A 92 29.21 -15.01 3.14
N ASP A 93 28.49 -13.95 3.52
CA ASP A 93 28.23 -13.63 4.94
C ASP A 93 27.10 -14.48 5.55
N PHE A 94 26.26 -15.11 4.71
CA PHE A 94 25.05 -15.80 5.15
C PHE A 94 24.78 -17.09 4.35
N ASP A 95 24.55 -18.20 5.06
CA ASP A 95 24.12 -19.46 4.44
C ASP A 95 22.63 -19.46 4.06
N THR A 96 21.79 -18.70 4.76
CA THR A 96 20.33 -18.68 4.55
C THR A 96 19.72 -17.35 5.02
N ILE A 97 18.77 -16.82 4.25
CA ILE A 97 18.04 -15.56 4.54
C ILE A 97 16.53 -15.85 4.59
N HIS A 98 15.85 -15.29 5.59
CA HIS A 98 14.40 -15.38 5.79
C HIS A 98 13.73 -13.99 5.74
N PHE A 99 12.50 -13.92 5.21
CA PHE A 99 11.77 -12.67 4.94
C PHE A 99 10.37 -12.62 5.55
#